data_AF-K0R0V6-F1
#
_entry.id   AF-K0R0V6-F1
#
_cell.length_a   1.000
_cell.length_b   1.000
_cell.length_c   1.000
_cell.angle_alpha   90.00
_cell.angle_beta   90.00
_cell.angle_gamma   90.00
#
_symmetry.space_group_name_H-M   'P 1'
#
loop_
_entity.id
_entity.type
_entity.pdbx_description
1 polymer ?
#
loop_
_entity_poly.entity_id
_entity_poly.type
_entity_poly.pdbx_seq_one_letter_code
_entity_poly.pdbx_strand_id
1 'polypeptide(L)'
;MSNGAAAVADSANSEPAGLGGAQNLQQQLMASGHERPEEETCPICFDLIELPMVNHSTIKVCCMKRVCDGCILAARLRGMNDRCPFCRTPHPDDDASILAMVQKRVSKGDSRAIAYLGDSYYYGSLGLKKDLPRAIELWTEAVELGSLEAHHQLGVVYCNGIGIEKDQPRGIRLWQKAAKNGDVVSRHELGIVEYNNENDELAVQHFMISAKMGDQKSLNDIKDMFKEGLATKAQYAEALLGYRDAVEETKSRQREVAKRLGL
;
A
#
# COMPACT_ATOMS: atom_id res chain seq x y z
N MET A 1 43.33 -14.96 39.10
CA MET A 1 43.06 -13.63 38.55
C MET A 1 43.11 -13.78 37.03
N SER A 2 42.16 -14.46 36.38
CA SER A 2 40.71 -14.20 36.27
C SER A 2 40.43 -12.92 35.50
N ASN A 3 40.05 -13.08 34.23
CA ASN A 3 39.00 -12.37 33.47
C ASN A 3 39.22 -12.71 31.99
N GLY A 4 38.29 -13.27 31.22
CA GLY A 4 36.85 -13.37 31.39
C GLY A 4 36.25 -13.15 30.00
N ALA A 5 36.18 -14.21 29.20
CA ALA A 5 35.53 -14.18 27.89
C ALA A 5 34.01 -14.14 28.09
N ALA A 6 33.36 -13.11 27.57
CA ALA A 6 31.90 -13.04 27.49
C ALA A 6 31.49 -13.23 26.03
N ALA A 7 31.08 -14.45 25.71
CA ALA A 7 30.30 -14.75 24.53
C ALA A 7 28.91 -14.13 24.67
N VAL A 8 28.48 -13.37 23.68
CA VAL A 8 27.11 -12.85 23.61
C VAL A 8 26.29 -13.93 22.93
N ALA A 9 25.35 -14.51 23.68
CA ALA A 9 24.43 -15.54 23.20
C ALA A 9 23.32 -14.89 22.37
N ASP A 10 23.23 -15.29 21.10
CA ASP A 10 22.06 -15.08 20.26
C ASP A 10 20.89 -15.91 20.81
N SER A 11 19.91 -15.25 21.41
CA SER A 11 18.64 -15.87 21.78
C SER A 11 17.71 -15.84 20.57
N ALA A 12 17.94 -16.78 19.64
CA ALA A 12 16.98 -17.15 18.63
C ALA A 12 15.82 -17.91 19.30
N ASN A 13 14.74 -17.21 19.65
CA ASN A 13 13.45 -17.83 19.93
C ASN A 13 12.83 -18.27 18.59
N SER A 14 13.21 -19.46 18.13
CA SER A 14 12.47 -20.19 17.10
C SER A 14 11.66 -21.29 17.77
N GLU A 15 10.45 -20.97 18.23
CA GLU A 15 9.47 -22.01 18.54
C GLU A 15 9.03 -22.68 17.21
N PRO A 16 8.90 -24.02 17.18
CA PRO A 16 8.38 -24.70 16.00
C PRO A 16 6.90 -24.37 15.87
N ALA A 17 6.51 -23.72 14.78
CA ALA A 17 5.12 -23.42 14.48
C ALA A 17 4.34 -24.72 14.26
N GLY A 18 3.75 -25.27 15.32
CA GLY A 18 2.77 -26.33 15.23
C GLY A 18 1.50 -25.85 14.51
N LEU A 19 0.65 -26.79 14.09
CA LEU A 19 -0.64 -26.52 13.43
C LEU A 19 -1.50 -25.47 14.17
N GLY A 20 -1.42 -25.43 15.51
CA GLY A 20 -2.11 -24.43 16.33
C GLY A 20 -1.57 -23.00 16.21
N GLY A 21 -0.28 -22.82 15.92
CA GLY A 21 0.33 -21.50 15.71
C GLY A 21 -0.06 -20.87 14.37
N ALA A 22 -0.12 -21.69 13.31
CA ALA A 22 -0.55 -21.26 11.98
C ALA A 22 -2.04 -20.87 11.95
N GLN A 23 -2.90 -21.67 12.59
CA GLN A 23 -4.34 -21.36 12.71
C GLN A 23 -4.59 -20.06 13.48
N ASN A 24 -3.83 -19.80 14.55
CA ASN A 24 -3.92 -18.56 15.32
C ASN A 24 -3.50 -17.34 14.46
N LEU A 25 -2.42 -17.46 13.68
CA LEU A 25 -1.95 -16.38 12.80
C LEU A 25 -2.99 -16.03 11.72
N GLN A 26 -3.63 -17.04 11.14
CA GLN A 26 -4.68 -16.86 10.14
C GLN A 26 -5.92 -16.18 10.73
N GLN A 27 -6.37 -16.62 11.92
CA GLN A 27 -7.49 -15.98 12.61
C GLN A 27 -7.21 -14.51 12.92
N GLN A 28 -6.00 -14.19 13.41
CA GLN A 28 -5.58 -12.81 13.63
C GLN A 28 -5.58 -11.99 12.33
N LEU A 29 -5.09 -12.58 11.23
CA LEU A 29 -5.06 -11.92 9.92
C LEU A 29 -6.47 -11.62 9.40
N MET A 30 -7.42 -12.55 9.56
CA MET A 30 -8.82 -12.35 9.20
C MET A 30 -9.54 -11.35 10.11
N ALA A 31 -9.12 -11.22 11.37
CA ALA A 31 -9.72 -10.30 12.34
C ALA A 31 -9.15 -8.86 12.29
N SER A 32 -8.17 -8.57 11.42
CA SER A 32 -7.48 -7.26 11.36
C SER A 32 -7.44 -6.69 9.95
N GLY A 33 -7.10 -5.40 9.84
CA GLY A 33 -6.95 -4.71 8.56
C GLY A 33 -8.24 -4.55 7.76
N HIS A 34 -9.33 -4.25 8.46
CA HIS A 34 -10.65 -3.95 7.89
C HIS A 34 -10.87 -2.46 7.62
N GLU A 35 -9.93 -1.62 8.04
CA GLU A 35 -9.96 -0.17 7.88
C GLU A 35 -8.69 0.29 7.17
N ARG A 36 -8.84 1.31 6.32
CA ARG A 36 -7.72 1.89 5.57
C ARG A 36 -6.91 2.83 6.48
N PRO A 37 -5.58 2.90 6.31
CA PRO A 37 -4.73 3.79 7.11
C PRO A 37 -5.12 5.27 6.98
N GLU A 38 -4.94 6.06 8.06
CA GLU A 38 -5.14 7.51 8.04
C GLU A 38 -4.30 8.20 6.95
N GLU A 39 -3.15 7.63 6.65
CA GLU A 39 -2.22 7.97 5.57
C GLU A 39 -2.84 8.07 4.17
N GLU A 40 -3.98 7.41 3.96
CA GLU A 40 -4.73 7.36 2.71
C GLU A 40 -5.88 8.37 2.65
N THR A 41 -6.09 9.13 3.74
CA THR A 41 -6.99 10.30 3.74
C THR A 41 -6.31 11.50 3.10
N CYS A 42 -7.11 12.36 2.47
CA CYS A 42 -6.59 13.64 2.01
C CYS A 42 -6.38 14.56 3.22
N PRO A 43 -5.20 15.15 3.44
CA PRO A 43 -4.92 15.96 4.64
C PRO A 43 -5.60 17.35 4.62
N ILE A 44 -6.40 17.65 3.59
CA ILE A 44 -7.11 18.93 3.44
C ILE A 44 -8.60 18.74 3.72
N CYS A 45 -9.22 17.69 3.18
CA CYS A 45 -10.64 17.41 3.41
C CYS A 45 -10.89 16.29 4.42
N PHE A 46 -9.85 15.58 4.85
CA PHE A 46 -9.89 14.45 5.79
C PHE A 46 -10.68 13.21 5.32
N ASP A 47 -11.29 13.25 4.14
CA ASP A 47 -11.95 12.08 3.57
C ASP A 47 -10.94 11.11 2.93
N LEU A 48 -11.22 9.81 3.04
CA LEU A 48 -10.51 8.74 2.33
C LEU A 48 -10.48 8.98 0.83
N ILE A 49 -9.35 8.71 0.18
CA ILE A 49 -9.18 8.86 -1.26
C ILE A 49 -9.61 7.57 -1.96
N GLU A 50 -10.45 7.68 -2.98
CA GLU A 50 -10.93 6.55 -3.78
C GLU A 50 -9.79 5.70 -4.34
N LEU A 51 -9.99 4.37 -4.41
CA LEU A 51 -9.02 3.44 -4.98
C LEU A 51 -9.23 3.26 -6.49
N PRO A 52 -8.15 3.09 -7.28
CA PRO A 52 -6.74 3.20 -6.87
C PRO A 52 -6.33 4.67 -6.68
N MET A 53 -5.69 4.97 -5.55
CA MET A 53 -5.43 6.36 -5.13
C MET A 53 -4.61 7.17 -6.14
N VAL A 54 -3.73 6.54 -6.91
CA VAL A 54 -2.91 7.20 -7.92
C VAL A 54 -3.73 7.86 -9.04
N ASN A 55 -4.96 7.43 -9.25
CA ASN A 55 -5.88 7.99 -10.25
C ASN A 55 -6.74 9.14 -9.70
N HIS A 56 -6.68 9.39 -8.39
CA HIS A 56 -7.56 10.33 -7.68
C HIS A 56 -6.79 11.27 -6.74
N SER A 57 -5.46 11.26 -6.82
CA SER A 57 -4.59 12.07 -5.98
C SER A 57 -3.17 12.18 -6.51
N THR A 58 -2.45 13.17 -6.00
CA THR A 58 -1.02 13.37 -6.24
C THR A 58 -0.25 13.38 -4.92
N ILE A 59 0.89 12.68 -4.85
CA ILE A 59 1.87 12.85 -3.77
C ILE A 59 2.58 14.20 -3.94
N LYS A 60 2.57 15.03 -2.89
CA LYS A 60 3.28 16.32 -2.88
C LYS A 60 4.67 16.14 -2.28
N VAL A 61 5.69 16.20 -3.14
CA VAL A 61 7.08 15.91 -2.77
C VAL A 61 7.66 16.83 -1.69
N CYS A 62 7.11 18.04 -1.50
CA CYS A 62 7.51 18.93 -0.40
C CYS A 62 7.27 18.32 0.99
N CYS A 63 6.24 17.49 1.13
CA CYS A 63 5.71 17.04 2.42
C CYS A 63 5.33 15.56 2.49
N MET A 64 5.53 14.81 1.40
CA MET A 64 5.12 13.42 1.25
C MET A 64 3.62 13.18 1.51
N LYS A 65 2.79 14.23 1.52
CA LYS A 65 1.35 14.08 1.68
C LYS A 65 0.66 13.86 0.34
N ARG A 66 -0.27 12.91 0.34
CA ARG A 66 -1.12 12.60 -0.81
C ARG A 66 -2.34 13.51 -0.76
N VAL A 67 -2.54 14.33 -1.78
CA VAL A 67 -3.66 15.28 -1.84
C VAL A 67 -4.60 14.86 -2.96
N CYS A 68 -5.89 14.71 -2.67
CA CYS A 68 -6.88 14.34 -3.67
C CYS A 68 -7.06 15.42 -4.73
N ASP A 69 -7.45 15.00 -5.94
CA ASP A 69 -7.55 15.92 -7.07
C ASP A 69 -8.64 16.97 -6.90
N GLY A 70 -9.68 16.67 -6.11
CA GLY A 70 -10.69 17.65 -5.70
C GLY A 70 -10.10 18.81 -4.88
N CYS A 71 -9.23 18.52 -3.91
CA CYS A 71 -8.55 19.54 -3.11
C CYS A 71 -7.50 20.31 -3.94
N ILE A 72 -6.82 19.63 -4.86
CA ILE A 72 -5.89 20.27 -5.81
C ILE A 72 -6.65 21.25 -6.71
N LEU A 73 -7.77 20.82 -7.30
CA LEU A 73 -8.63 21.67 -8.13
C LEU A 73 -9.15 22.87 -7.34
N ALA A 74 -9.66 22.64 -6.13
CA ALA A 74 -10.18 23.70 -5.27
C ALA A 74 -9.11 24.74 -4.90
N ALA A 75 -7.84 24.34 -4.80
CA ALA A 75 -6.72 25.25 -4.59
C ALA A 75 -6.40 26.06 -5.85
N ARG A 76 -6.33 25.41 -7.02
CA ARG A 76 -6.09 26.06 -8.32
C ARG A 76 -7.15 27.11 -8.66
N LEU A 77 -8.43 26.81 -8.41
CA LEU A 77 -9.54 27.76 -8.60
C LEU A 77 -9.43 29.01 -7.71
N ARG A 78 -8.66 28.94 -6.61
CA ARG A 78 -8.35 30.08 -5.73
C ARG A 78 -7.02 30.76 -6.07
N GLY A 79 -6.45 30.48 -7.25
CA GLY A 79 -5.20 31.06 -7.72
C GLY A 79 -3.93 30.39 -7.18
N MET A 80 -4.04 29.26 -6.48
CA MET A 80 -2.88 28.56 -5.92
C MET A 80 -2.32 27.54 -6.91
N ASN A 81 -1.59 28.02 -7.92
CA ASN A 81 -1.05 27.19 -9.01
C ASN A 81 0.42 26.83 -8.83
N ASP A 82 1.19 27.71 -8.18
CA ASP A 82 2.65 27.67 -8.07
C ASP A 82 3.15 26.99 -6.78
N ARG A 83 2.26 26.49 -5.93
CA ARG A 83 2.60 25.96 -4.61
C ARG A 83 1.72 24.81 -4.18
N CYS A 84 2.26 23.99 -3.29
CA CYS A 84 1.55 22.85 -2.72
C CYS A 84 0.31 23.32 -1.93
N PRO A 85 -0.88 22.73 -2.17
CA PRO A 85 -2.11 23.13 -1.49
C PRO A 85 -2.10 22.84 0.02
N PHE A 86 -1.23 21.94 0.48
CA PHE A 86 -1.07 21.59 1.89
C PHE A 86 0.04 22.41 2.56
N CYS A 87 1.29 22.19 2.15
CA CYS A 87 2.48 22.75 2.82
C CYS A 87 2.83 24.19 2.38
N ARG A 88 2.19 24.71 1.33
CA ARG A 88 2.46 26.02 0.71
C ARG A 88 3.87 26.24 0.15
N THR A 89 4.75 25.25 0.22
CA THR A 89 6.04 25.24 -0.50
C THR A 89 5.79 25.37 -2.01
N PRO A 90 6.55 26.24 -2.72
CA PRO A 90 6.51 26.31 -4.17
C PRO A 90 6.70 24.94 -4.83
N HIS A 91 6.03 24.71 -5.97
CA HIS A 91 6.26 23.50 -6.75
C HIS A 91 7.67 23.54 -7.35
N PRO A 92 8.42 22.43 -7.29
CA PRO A 92 9.64 22.31 -8.08
C PRO A 92 9.30 22.18 -9.56
N ASP A 93 10.11 22.80 -10.43
CA ASP A 93 9.85 22.85 -11.88
C ASP A 93 10.71 21.84 -12.68
N ASP A 94 11.61 21.13 -12.00
CA ASP A 94 12.54 20.18 -12.61
C ASP A 94 12.83 18.96 -11.72
N ASP A 95 13.26 17.87 -12.36
CA ASP A 95 13.56 16.59 -11.73
C ASP A 95 14.65 16.69 -10.64
N ALA A 96 15.68 17.52 -10.83
CA ALA A 96 16.77 17.65 -9.86
C ALA A 96 16.28 18.35 -8.59
N SER A 97 15.44 19.38 -8.74
CA SER A 97 14.78 20.05 -7.62
C SER A 97 13.82 19.11 -6.88
N ILE A 98 13.04 18.29 -7.60
CA ILE A 98 12.17 17.26 -7.00
C ILE A 98 13.01 16.26 -6.21
N LEU A 99 14.06 15.71 -6.82
CA LEU A 99 14.94 14.73 -6.19
C LEU A 99 15.60 15.29 -4.92
N ALA A 100 16.08 16.54 -4.96
CA ALA A 100 16.66 17.20 -3.80
C ALA A 100 15.65 17.34 -2.64
N MET A 101 14.38 17.63 -2.93
CA MET A 101 13.32 17.66 -1.91
C MET A 101 13.06 16.28 -1.31
N VAL A 102 13.01 15.24 -2.14
CA VAL A 102 12.85 13.84 -1.69
C VAL A 102 14.04 13.43 -0.82
N GLN A 103 15.28 13.66 -1.26
CA GLN A 103 16.49 13.34 -0.50
C GLN A 103 16.54 14.05 0.86
N LYS A 104 16.06 15.30 0.95
CA LYS A 104 15.94 16.01 2.23
C LYS A 104 14.95 15.36 3.21
N ARG A 105 13.95 14.65 2.71
CA ARG A 105 13.00 13.88 3.54
C ARG A 105 13.58 12.53 3.92
N VAL A 106 14.24 11.86 2.96
CA VAL A 106 15.00 10.62 3.19
C VAL A 106 16.04 10.80 4.30
N SER A 107 16.82 11.88 4.28
CA SER A 107 17.82 12.15 5.33
C SER A 107 17.23 12.41 6.72
N LYS A 108 15.91 12.59 6.82
CA LYS A 108 15.17 12.72 8.08
C LYS A 108 14.45 11.43 8.49
N GLY A 109 14.65 10.33 7.77
CA GLY A 109 14.00 9.05 8.05
C GLY A 109 12.51 9.02 7.71
N ASP A 110 12.05 9.86 6.77
CA ASP A 110 10.65 9.80 6.31
C ASP A 110 10.45 8.53 5.48
N SER A 111 9.80 7.53 6.07
CA SER A 111 9.61 6.18 5.48
C SER A 111 8.91 6.21 4.13
N ARG A 112 7.99 7.18 3.93
CA ARG A 112 7.30 7.37 2.65
C ARG A 112 8.21 7.99 1.60
N ALA A 113 9.07 8.93 1.98
CA ALA A 113 10.06 9.48 1.06
C ALA A 113 11.09 8.42 0.63
N ILE A 114 11.50 7.56 1.55
CA ILE A 114 12.42 6.45 1.27
C ILE A 114 11.76 5.48 0.29
N ALA A 115 10.51 5.07 0.53
CA ALA A 115 9.77 4.24 -0.41
C ALA A 115 9.61 4.88 -1.79
N TYR A 116 9.24 6.17 -1.83
CA TYR A 116 9.09 6.94 -3.07
C TYR A 116 10.41 7.06 -3.85
N LEU A 117 11.55 7.20 -3.15
CA LEU A 117 12.86 7.17 -3.80
C LEU A 117 13.17 5.77 -4.35
N GLY A 118 12.79 4.71 -3.63
CA GLY A 118 12.84 3.33 -4.11
C GLY A 118 12.08 3.16 -5.43
N ASP A 119 10.84 3.64 -5.49
CA ASP A 119 10.03 3.64 -6.71
C ASP A 119 10.70 4.44 -7.83
N SER A 120 11.32 5.57 -7.49
CA SER A 120 12.02 6.42 -8.47
C SER A 120 13.19 5.68 -9.12
N TYR A 121 13.96 4.90 -8.36
CA TYR A 121 15.01 4.02 -8.88
C TYR A 121 14.43 2.81 -9.63
N TYR A 122 13.30 2.25 -9.21
CA TYR A 122 12.67 1.13 -9.93
C TYR A 122 12.20 1.54 -11.33
N TYR A 123 11.51 2.68 -11.43
CA TYR A 123 10.96 3.17 -12.70
C TYR A 123 11.96 3.99 -13.52
N GLY A 124 13.04 4.49 -12.93
CA GLY A 124 14.00 5.38 -13.59
C GLY A 124 13.39 6.76 -13.85
N SER A 125 12.83 7.38 -12.81
CA SER A 125 12.23 8.71 -12.85
C SER A 125 13.10 9.73 -12.10
N LEU A 126 12.75 11.03 -12.16
CA LEU A 126 13.52 12.11 -11.53
C LEU A 126 14.97 12.21 -12.03
N GLY A 127 15.19 11.95 -13.32
CA GLY A 127 16.53 11.87 -13.92
C GLY A 127 17.39 10.69 -13.44
N LEU A 128 16.87 9.77 -12.64
CA LEU A 128 17.58 8.59 -12.18
C LEU A 128 17.55 7.49 -13.24
N LYS A 129 18.65 6.75 -13.36
CA LYS A 129 18.66 5.48 -14.11
C LYS A 129 17.96 4.41 -13.28
N LYS A 130 17.35 3.46 -13.97
CA LYS A 130 16.78 2.28 -13.32
C LYS A 130 17.86 1.53 -12.54
N ASP A 131 17.59 1.28 -11.27
CA ASP A 131 18.49 0.56 -10.36
C ASP A 131 17.64 -0.24 -9.37
N LEU A 132 17.33 -1.48 -9.75
CA LEU A 132 16.48 -2.37 -8.98
C LEU A 132 17.13 -2.81 -7.64
N PRO A 133 18.41 -3.19 -7.58
CA PRO A 133 19.08 -3.43 -6.29
C PRO A 133 18.95 -2.24 -5.34
N ARG A 134 19.16 -1.01 -5.83
CA ARG A 134 19.00 0.19 -5.02
C ARG A 134 17.55 0.41 -4.56
N ALA A 135 16.58 0.13 -5.41
CA ALA A 135 15.16 0.19 -5.05
C ALA A 135 14.82 -0.79 -3.91
N ILE A 136 15.32 -2.03 -3.99
CA ILE A 136 15.09 -3.07 -2.97
C ILE A 136 15.72 -2.68 -1.63
N GLU A 137 16.93 -2.12 -1.63
CA GLU A 137 17.56 -1.58 -0.41
C GLU A 137 16.69 -0.51 0.25
N LEU A 138 16.23 0.48 -0.53
CA LEU A 138 15.40 1.57 -0.03
C LEU A 138 14.04 1.08 0.48
N TRP A 139 13.37 0.18 -0.24
CA TRP A 139 12.13 -0.40 0.25
C TRP A 139 12.34 -1.21 1.53
N THR A 140 13.48 -1.89 1.68
CA THR A 140 13.83 -2.61 2.91
C THR A 140 13.97 -1.65 4.09
N GLU A 141 14.71 -0.55 3.91
CA GLU A 141 14.82 0.51 4.91
C GLU A 141 13.44 1.12 5.25
N ALA A 142 12.62 1.38 4.24
CA ALA A 142 11.27 1.94 4.45
C ALA A 142 10.34 0.96 5.19
N VAL A 143 10.48 -0.35 4.99
CA VAL A 143 9.74 -1.39 5.73
C VAL A 143 10.10 -1.37 7.21
N GLU A 144 11.38 -1.24 7.54
CA GLU A 144 11.85 -1.13 8.93
C GLU A 144 11.29 0.12 9.63
N LEU A 145 11.05 1.19 8.86
CA LEU A 145 10.41 2.43 9.31
C LEU A 145 8.88 2.44 9.17
N GLY A 146 8.26 1.29 8.85
CA GLY A 146 6.81 1.11 8.87
C GLY A 146 6.05 1.54 7.60
N SER A 147 6.71 1.75 6.47
CA SER A 147 6.04 2.08 5.20
C SER A 147 5.24 0.90 4.65
N LEU A 148 3.91 1.01 4.58
CA LEU A 148 3.03 -0.04 4.01
C LEU A 148 3.25 -0.23 2.51
N GLU A 149 3.44 0.86 1.77
CA GLU A 149 3.78 0.81 0.33
C GLU A 149 5.04 -0.03 0.10
N ALA A 150 6.08 0.16 0.93
CA ALA A 150 7.32 -0.61 0.80
C ALA A 150 7.12 -2.10 1.13
N HIS A 151 6.23 -2.44 2.08
CA HIS A 151 5.88 -3.85 2.34
C HIS A 151 5.24 -4.47 1.10
N HIS A 152 4.33 -3.75 0.44
CA HIS A 152 3.69 -4.22 -0.79
C HIS A 152 4.71 -4.44 -1.91
N GLN A 153 5.56 -3.44 -2.20
CA GLN A 153 6.57 -3.52 -3.28
C GLN A 153 7.57 -4.66 -3.05
N LEU A 154 8.07 -4.84 -1.83
CA LEU A 154 8.94 -5.99 -1.53
C LEU A 154 8.19 -7.32 -1.61
N GLY A 155 6.92 -7.36 -1.23
CA GLY A 155 6.08 -8.54 -1.40
C GLY A 155 6.01 -8.98 -2.86
N VAL A 156 5.77 -8.04 -3.77
CA VAL A 156 5.77 -8.28 -5.23
C VAL A 156 7.13 -8.78 -5.70
N VAL A 157 8.22 -8.15 -5.26
CA VAL A 157 9.58 -8.52 -5.66
C VAL A 157 9.92 -9.95 -5.23
N TYR A 158 9.66 -10.32 -3.97
CA TYR A 158 9.96 -11.66 -3.45
C TYR A 158 9.04 -12.74 -4.03
N CYS A 159 7.74 -12.46 -4.19
CA CYS A 159 6.79 -13.42 -4.78
C CYS A 159 7.09 -13.73 -6.25
N ASN A 160 7.57 -12.74 -7.01
CA ASN A 160 7.81 -12.88 -8.44
C ASN A 160 9.29 -13.10 -8.81
N GLY A 161 10.22 -12.97 -7.86
CA GLY A 161 11.67 -13.08 -8.13
C GLY A 161 12.20 -11.96 -9.02
N ILE A 162 11.70 -10.72 -8.84
CA ILE A 162 12.07 -9.59 -9.70
C ILE A 162 13.43 -9.05 -9.25
N GLY A 163 14.49 -9.41 -9.98
CA GLY A 163 15.86 -8.96 -9.72
C GLY A 163 16.55 -9.59 -8.52
N ILE A 164 15.89 -10.54 -7.86
CA ILE A 164 16.41 -11.36 -6.77
C ILE A 164 15.89 -12.80 -6.93
N GLU A 165 16.43 -13.72 -6.13
CA GLU A 165 15.87 -15.07 -6.04
C GLU A 165 14.43 -15.02 -5.52
N LYS A 166 13.54 -15.78 -6.17
CA LYS A 166 12.14 -15.88 -5.78
C LYS A 166 12.03 -16.53 -4.39
N ASP A 167 11.37 -15.83 -3.47
CA ASP A 167 11.07 -16.32 -2.12
C ASP A 167 9.61 -15.95 -1.79
N GLN A 168 8.70 -16.73 -2.36
CA GLN A 168 7.26 -16.51 -2.21
C GLN A 168 6.80 -16.52 -0.73
N PRO A 169 7.26 -17.44 0.14
CA PRO A 169 6.91 -17.38 1.57
C PRO A 169 7.29 -16.06 2.23
N ARG A 170 8.45 -15.48 1.89
CA ARG A 170 8.86 -14.17 2.41
C ARG A 170 7.99 -13.04 1.87
N GLY A 171 7.67 -13.06 0.58
CA GLY A 171 6.78 -12.08 -0.03
C GLY A 171 5.38 -12.11 0.59
N ILE A 172 4.81 -13.30 0.80
CA ILE A 172 3.51 -13.48 1.47
C ILE A 172 3.54 -12.91 2.89
N ARG A 173 4.61 -13.13 3.68
CA ARG A 173 4.72 -12.56 5.04
C ARG A 173 4.70 -11.03 5.03
N LEU A 174 5.33 -10.40 4.03
CA LEU A 174 5.29 -8.94 3.88
C LEU A 174 3.88 -8.45 3.57
N TRP A 175 3.17 -9.11 2.64
CA TRP A 175 1.78 -8.80 2.34
C TRP A 175 0.85 -9.05 3.53
N GLN A 176 1.03 -10.13 4.29
CA GLN A 176 0.27 -10.38 5.53
C GLN A 176 0.45 -9.23 6.53
N LYS A 177 1.68 -8.74 6.73
CA LYS A 177 1.93 -7.62 7.65
C LYS A 177 1.32 -6.31 7.14
N ALA A 178 1.39 -6.02 5.85
CA ALA A 178 0.77 -4.85 5.25
C ALA A 178 -0.77 -4.92 5.36
N ALA A 179 -1.33 -6.08 4.99
CA ALA A 179 -2.76 -6.34 5.03
C ALA A 179 -3.33 -6.20 6.45
N LYS A 180 -2.65 -6.71 7.49
CA LYS A 180 -3.05 -6.53 8.91
C LYS A 180 -3.19 -5.05 9.31
N ASN A 181 -2.41 -4.19 8.66
CA ASN A 181 -2.41 -2.74 8.90
C ASN A 181 -3.28 -1.97 7.88
N GLY A 182 -4.16 -2.66 7.14
CA GLY A 182 -5.13 -2.01 6.25
C GLY A 182 -4.66 -1.79 4.81
N ASP A 183 -3.51 -2.33 4.40
CA ASP A 183 -3.08 -2.24 3.01
C ASP A 183 -4.00 -3.09 2.10
N VAL A 184 -4.83 -2.40 1.33
CA VAL A 184 -5.89 -3.02 0.53
C VAL A 184 -5.31 -3.85 -0.60
N VAL A 185 -4.25 -3.38 -1.25
CA VAL A 185 -3.62 -4.09 -2.37
C VAL A 185 -2.98 -5.40 -1.89
N SER A 186 -2.22 -5.37 -0.79
CA SER A 186 -1.67 -6.60 -0.20
C SER A 186 -2.76 -7.57 0.26
N ARG A 187 -3.91 -7.07 0.75
CA ARG A 187 -5.06 -7.93 1.08
C ARG A 187 -5.61 -8.65 -0.16
N HIS A 188 -5.74 -7.94 -1.29
CA HIS A 188 -6.10 -8.52 -2.58
C HIS A 188 -5.08 -9.57 -3.05
N GLU A 189 -3.78 -9.27 -2.99
CA GLU A 189 -2.72 -10.21 -3.38
C GLU A 189 -2.75 -11.51 -2.57
N LEU A 190 -3.08 -11.44 -1.27
CA LEU A 190 -3.28 -12.64 -0.45
C LEU A 190 -4.48 -13.47 -0.92
N GLY A 191 -5.57 -12.82 -1.35
CA GLY A 191 -6.70 -13.53 -1.95
C GLY A 191 -6.32 -14.26 -3.24
N ILE A 192 -5.49 -13.64 -4.08
CA ILE A 192 -4.95 -14.28 -5.30
C ILE A 192 -4.05 -15.48 -4.94
N VAL A 193 -3.22 -15.36 -3.90
CA VAL A 193 -2.39 -16.47 -3.41
C VAL A 193 -3.25 -17.64 -2.94
N GLU A 194 -4.28 -17.39 -2.12
CA GLU A 194 -5.16 -18.45 -1.63
C GLU A 194 -5.97 -19.09 -2.76
N TYR A 195 -6.45 -18.29 -3.72
CA TYR A 195 -7.15 -18.79 -4.89
C TYR A 195 -6.27 -19.73 -5.72
N ASN A 196 -5.02 -19.34 -5.99
CA ASN A 196 -4.05 -20.16 -6.72
C ASN A 196 -3.65 -21.44 -5.96
N ASN A 197 -3.83 -21.45 -4.63
CA ASN A 197 -3.60 -22.62 -3.78
C ASN A 197 -4.88 -23.49 -3.62
N GLU A 198 -5.94 -23.21 -4.38
CA GLU A 198 -7.24 -23.91 -4.31
C GLU A 198 -7.94 -23.76 -2.94
N ASN A 199 -7.61 -22.70 -2.18
CA ASN A 199 -8.24 -22.34 -0.90
C ASN A 199 -9.35 -21.32 -1.11
N ASP A 200 -10.38 -21.68 -1.90
CA ASP A 200 -11.43 -20.75 -2.36
C ASP A 200 -12.14 -20.00 -1.23
N GLU A 201 -12.43 -20.68 -0.12
CA GLU A 201 -13.08 -20.05 1.03
C GLU A 201 -12.23 -18.92 1.61
N LEU A 202 -10.91 -19.14 1.76
CA LEU A 202 -9.99 -18.12 2.26
C LEU A 202 -9.77 -17.00 1.24
N ALA A 203 -9.70 -17.35 -0.05
CA ALA A 203 -9.61 -16.35 -1.11
C ALA A 203 -10.80 -15.38 -1.06
N VAL A 204 -12.03 -15.91 -0.97
CA VAL A 204 -13.25 -15.08 -0.83
C VAL A 204 -13.19 -14.22 0.43
N GLN A 205 -12.70 -14.74 1.56
CA GLN A 205 -12.55 -13.94 2.79
C GLN A 205 -11.59 -12.76 2.59
N HIS A 206 -10.42 -12.99 1.98
CA HIS A 206 -9.46 -11.93 1.66
C HIS A 206 -10.04 -10.88 0.72
N PHE A 207 -10.66 -11.32 -0.38
CA PHE A 207 -11.28 -10.42 -1.34
C PHE A 207 -12.45 -9.65 -0.72
N MET A 208 -13.22 -10.26 0.19
CA MET A 208 -14.34 -9.59 0.86
C MET A 208 -13.86 -8.38 1.67
N ILE A 209 -12.78 -8.56 2.43
CA ILE A 209 -12.17 -7.48 3.22
C ILE A 209 -11.69 -6.36 2.30
N SER A 210 -10.95 -6.70 1.24
CA SER A 210 -10.43 -5.72 0.26
C SER A 210 -11.54 -4.97 -0.49
N ALA A 211 -12.57 -5.68 -0.96
CA ALA A 211 -13.71 -5.11 -1.67
C ALA A 211 -14.51 -4.15 -0.78
N LYS A 212 -14.71 -4.50 0.50
CA LYS A 212 -15.34 -3.61 1.51
C LYS A 212 -14.52 -2.36 1.82
N MET A 213 -13.23 -2.34 1.50
CA MET A 213 -12.38 -1.14 1.57
C MET A 213 -12.35 -0.35 0.25
N GLY A 214 -13.12 -0.77 -0.75
CA GLY A 214 -13.26 -0.07 -2.04
C GLY A 214 -12.35 -0.58 -3.16
N ASP A 215 -11.75 -1.77 -3.03
CA ASP A 215 -11.00 -2.36 -4.14
C ASP A 215 -11.91 -3.03 -5.18
N GLN A 216 -11.93 -2.45 -6.37
CA GLN A 216 -12.76 -2.95 -7.48
C GLN A 216 -12.23 -4.27 -8.04
N LYS A 217 -10.93 -4.56 -7.94
CA LYS A 217 -10.36 -5.83 -8.43
C LYS A 217 -10.89 -7.00 -7.62
N SER A 218 -10.77 -6.94 -6.29
CA SER A 218 -11.34 -7.96 -5.39
C SER A 218 -12.84 -8.15 -5.57
N LEU A 219 -13.62 -7.08 -5.81
CA LEU A 219 -15.04 -7.24 -6.13
C LEU A 219 -15.25 -8.02 -7.45
N ASN A 220 -14.43 -7.78 -8.46
CA ASN A 220 -14.49 -8.52 -9.72
C ASN A 220 -14.04 -9.98 -9.56
N ASP A 221 -13.03 -10.26 -8.73
CA ASP A 221 -12.60 -11.63 -8.46
C ASP A 221 -13.71 -12.43 -7.76
N ILE A 222 -14.39 -11.84 -6.76
CA ILE A 222 -15.55 -12.49 -6.12
C ILE A 222 -16.68 -12.73 -7.12
N LYS A 223 -16.89 -11.79 -8.05
CA LYS A 223 -17.89 -11.94 -9.12
C LYS A 223 -17.54 -13.10 -10.04
N ASP A 224 -16.28 -13.27 -10.39
CA ASP A 224 -15.83 -14.35 -11.27
C ASP A 224 -15.87 -15.70 -10.54
N MET A 225 -15.41 -15.78 -9.28
CA MET A 225 -15.59 -16.94 -8.41
C MET A 225 -17.06 -17.32 -8.22
N PHE A 226 -17.99 -16.35 -8.17
CA PHE A 226 -19.43 -16.63 -8.11
C PHE A 226 -19.95 -17.28 -9.40
N LYS A 227 -19.47 -16.86 -10.58
CA LYS A 227 -19.85 -17.48 -11.86
C LYS A 227 -19.34 -18.91 -11.97
N GLU A 228 -18.19 -19.19 -11.37
CA GLU A 228 -17.56 -20.51 -11.33
C GLU A 228 -18.14 -21.43 -10.26
N GLY A 229 -18.99 -20.90 -9.36
CA GLY A 229 -19.60 -21.66 -8.27
C GLY A 229 -18.73 -21.80 -7.02
N LEU A 230 -17.61 -21.09 -6.97
CA LEU A 230 -16.66 -21.07 -5.84
C LEU A 230 -17.06 -20.07 -4.75
N ALA A 231 -17.83 -19.04 -5.12
CA ALA A 231 -18.46 -18.10 -4.19
C ALA A 231 -19.98 -18.20 -4.25
N THR A 232 -20.64 -17.95 -3.12
CA THR A 232 -22.11 -17.92 -3.03
C THR A 232 -22.67 -16.59 -3.52
N LYS A 233 -23.96 -16.60 -3.92
CA LYS A 233 -24.70 -15.37 -4.25
C LYS A 233 -24.72 -14.38 -3.08
N ALA A 234 -24.80 -14.88 -1.85
CA ALA A 234 -24.80 -14.05 -0.65
C ALA A 234 -23.46 -13.31 -0.48
N GLN A 235 -22.33 -14.02 -0.62
CA GLN A 235 -20.99 -13.41 -0.56
C GLN A 235 -20.81 -12.35 -1.64
N TYR A 236 -21.19 -12.63 -2.89
CA TYR A 236 -21.09 -11.60 -3.95
C TYR A 236 -21.97 -10.38 -3.67
N ALA A 237 -23.20 -10.58 -3.19
CA ALA A 237 -24.09 -9.48 -2.84
C ALA A 237 -23.54 -8.62 -1.68
N GLU A 238 -22.94 -9.26 -0.68
CA GLU A 238 -22.29 -8.60 0.46
C GLU A 238 -21.07 -7.79 0.02
N ALA A 239 -20.19 -8.36 -0.81
CA ALA A 239 -19.04 -7.67 -1.36
C ALA A 239 -19.45 -6.43 -2.16
N LEU A 240 -20.49 -6.58 -3.00
CA LEU A 240 -21.02 -5.50 -3.82
C LEU A 240 -21.67 -4.37 -3.00
N LEU A 241 -22.27 -4.69 -1.85
CA LEU A 241 -22.82 -3.69 -0.95
C LEU A 241 -21.68 -2.92 -0.25
N GLY A 242 -20.73 -3.62 0.36
CA GLY A 242 -19.64 -2.97 1.06
C GLY A 242 -18.73 -2.16 0.15
N TYR A 243 -18.47 -2.63 -1.08
CA TYR A 243 -17.77 -1.82 -2.09
C TYR A 243 -18.52 -0.52 -2.42
N ARG A 244 -19.85 -0.57 -2.55
CA ARG A 244 -20.66 0.63 -2.81
C ARG A 244 -20.60 1.61 -1.65
N ASP A 245 -20.67 1.12 -0.42
CA ASP A 245 -20.57 1.95 0.78
C ASP A 245 -19.20 2.65 0.84
N ALA A 246 -18.10 1.90 0.62
CA ALA A 246 -16.75 2.47 0.58
C ALA A 246 -16.57 3.52 -0.54
N VAL A 247 -17.11 3.29 -1.73
CA VAL A 247 -17.06 4.27 -2.83
C VAL A 247 -17.86 5.52 -2.46
N GLU A 248 -19.05 5.37 -1.86
CA GLU A 248 -19.89 6.50 -1.44
C GLU A 248 -19.17 7.38 -0.40
N GLU A 249 -18.49 6.78 0.57
CA GLU A 249 -17.70 7.49 1.59
C GLU A 249 -16.57 8.34 1.00
N THR A 250 -16.07 7.98 -0.19
CA THR A 250 -14.99 8.73 -0.85
C THR A 250 -15.48 9.87 -1.76
N LYS A 251 -16.80 10.03 -1.94
CA LYS A 251 -17.35 11.04 -2.85
C LYS A 251 -17.16 12.45 -2.32
N SER A 252 -16.83 13.35 -3.25
CA SER A 252 -16.78 14.78 -2.98
C SER A 252 -17.14 15.54 -4.24
N ARG A 253 -17.92 16.62 -4.12
CA ARG A 253 -18.31 17.46 -5.26
C ARG A 253 -17.09 17.91 -6.07
N GLN A 254 -16.01 18.30 -5.40
CA GLN A 254 -14.79 18.76 -6.06
C GLN A 254 -14.05 17.62 -6.76
N ARG A 255 -14.06 16.41 -6.20
CA ARG A 255 -13.47 15.22 -6.85
C ARG A 255 -14.25 14.85 -8.12
N GLU A 256 -15.58 14.93 -8.08
CA GLU A 256 -16.42 14.69 -9.26
C GLU A 256 -16.27 15.77 -10.35
N VAL A 257 -15.98 17.02 -9.97
CA VAL A 257 -15.58 18.04 -10.96
C VAL A 257 -14.18 17.74 -11.51
N ALA A 258 -13.21 17.37 -10.66
CA ALA A 258 -11.84 17.06 -11.07
C ALA A 258 -11.81 15.91 -12.08
N LYS A 259 -12.51 14.80 -11.81
CA LYS A 259 -12.66 13.67 -12.74
C LYS A 259 -13.18 14.11 -14.11
N ARG A 260 -14.23 14.96 -14.15
CA ARG A 260 -14.79 15.49 -15.40
C ARG A 260 -13.84 16.38 -16.18
N LEU A 261 -12.87 16.99 -15.51
CA LEU A 261 -11.84 17.83 -16.12
C LEU A 261 -10.58 17.03 -16.51
N GLY A 262 -10.54 15.71 -16.27
CA GLY A 262 -9.37 14.88 -16.56
C GLY A 262 -8.17 15.19 -15.68
N LEU A 263 -8.42 15.64 -14.44
CA LEU A 263 -7.41 15.80 -13.41
C LEU A 263 -7.09 14.49 -12.72
#